data_AF-A0AAD6Y6N5-F1
#
_entry.id   AF-A0AAD6Y6N5-F1
#
_cell.length_a   1.000
_cell.length_b   1.000
_cell.length_c   1.000
_cell.angle_alpha   90.00
_cell.angle_beta   90.00
_cell.angle_gamma   90.00
#
_symmetry.space_group_name_H-M   'P 1'
#
loop_
_entity.id
_entity.type
_entity.pdbx_description
1 polymer ?
#
loop_
_entity_poly.entity_id
_entity_poly.type
_entity_poly.pdbx_seq_one_letter_code
_entity_poly.pdbx_strand_id
1 'polypeptide(L)'
;MFDSSELSLGTLALEGSTSSVSCNDQDDLESQSQEVIRTIDGGGDVTLRLEVAEIAAVWRALVRHQSATAAAADKVVARDDAAAELLRDASLASGGSDDAATDALARTINKTDFETMEVVGQFNLGFIVARRRVAAAAEDGARAMDDLFIVDQHAADEKYNFETLQQTTQIQSQKLFRPQPLELTASDELLALENIDVLRRNGFEVVAGTETETAPRLALTAQPVSKDTVFDMKDLEELIHRMRDAPAGTTPRCAKARAMFAMRACRKSVMVGMPLTQGQMTAVVRHMGTMDQPWNCPHGRPTMRHLADIMGGPQRERRKVEVDWAAFG
;
A
#
# COMPACT_ATOMS: atom_id res chain seq x y z
N MET A 1 34.23 -26.15 56.41
CA MET A 1 34.78 -24.78 56.49
C MET A 1 34.48 -24.14 55.14
N PHE A 2 33.52 -23.21 55.10
CA PHE A 2 33.11 -22.25 54.03
C PHE A 2 33.07 -22.76 52.56
N ASP A 3 31.90 -22.92 51.92
CA ASP A 3 31.02 -21.92 51.27
C ASP A 3 31.59 -21.27 49.99
N SER A 4 30.87 -21.42 48.87
CA SER A 4 30.63 -20.41 47.81
C SER A 4 29.69 -20.97 46.70
N SER A 5 28.46 -20.44 46.67
CA SER A 5 27.58 -20.05 45.52
C SER A 5 27.61 -20.85 44.20
N GLU A 6 26.53 -21.55 43.84
CA GLU A 6 25.32 -21.11 43.09
C GLU A 6 25.54 -20.80 41.59
N LEU A 7 24.92 -21.64 40.74
CA LEU A 7 23.89 -21.27 39.74
C LEU A 7 23.44 -22.54 38.97
N SER A 8 22.20 -22.99 39.19
CA SER A 8 21.55 -24.06 38.43
C SER A 8 20.18 -23.62 37.94
N LEU A 9 19.88 -24.06 36.73
CA LEU A 9 18.67 -23.84 35.93
C LEU A 9 17.35 -24.18 36.65
N GLY A 10 16.31 -23.44 36.28
CA GLY A 10 14.91 -23.77 36.54
C GLY A 10 14.00 -23.20 35.44
N THR A 11 13.64 -24.06 34.48
CA THR A 11 12.54 -23.89 33.52
C THR A 11 11.20 -23.72 34.23
N LEU A 12 10.35 -22.78 33.81
CA LEU A 12 8.92 -22.78 34.13
C LEU A 12 8.09 -22.16 33.00
N ALA A 13 7.01 -22.86 32.66
CA ALA A 13 6.02 -22.57 31.64
C ALA A 13 5.20 -21.32 31.99
N LEU A 14 4.81 -20.55 30.97
CA LEU A 14 3.86 -19.44 31.07
C LEU A 14 2.50 -19.90 30.56
N GLU A 15 1.60 -20.21 31.48
CA GLU A 15 0.16 -20.27 31.22
C GLU A 15 -0.45 -18.88 31.47
N GLY A 16 -1.18 -18.37 30.49
CA GLY A 16 -1.91 -17.11 30.58
C GLY A 16 -3.18 -17.28 31.42
N SER A 17 -3.34 -16.45 32.44
CA SER A 17 -4.60 -16.24 33.13
C SER A 17 -5.05 -14.78 32.97
N THR A 18 -6.28 -14.64 32.52
CA THR A 18 -7.04 -13.40 32.36
C THR A 18 -7.37 -12.80 33.72
N SER A 19 -6.96 -11.55 33.98
CA SER A 19 -7.44 -10.77 35.14
C SER A 19 -8.39 -9.67 34.67
N SER A 20 -9.67 -9.87 34.98
CA SER A 20 -10.72 -8.86 34.97
C SER A 20 -10.48 -7.86 36.10
N VAL A 21 -10.28 -6.58 35.77
CA VAL A 21 -10.26 -5.50 36.77
C VAL A 21 -11.71 -5.08 37.04
N SER A 22 -12.28 -5.59 38.14
CA SER A 22 -13.44 -4.99 38.80
C SER A 22 -12.95 -3.85 39.68
N CYS A 23 -13.32 -2.62 39.38
CA CYS A 23 -13.19 -1.50 40.31
C CYS A 23 -14.58 -1.23 40.88
N ASN A 24 -14.72 -1.56 42.16
CA ASN A 24 -15.89 -1.30 42.96
C ASN A 24 -15.43 -0.24 43.98
N ASP A 25 -15.70 1.04 43.70
CA ASP A 25 -15.57 2.12 44.66
C ASP A 25 -16.90 2.85 44.71
N GLN A 26 -17.69 2.52 45.73
CA GLN A 26 -18.72 3.39 46.26
C GLN A 26 -18.05 4.38 47.23
N ASP A 27 -18.62 5.59 47.22
CA ASP A 27 -18.32 6.77 48.04
C ASP A 27 -17.27 7.73 47.46
N ASP A 28 -17.75 8.75 46.75
CA ASP A 28 -17.66 10.11 47.29
C ASP A 28 -18.63 11.07 46.59
N LEU A 29 -19.14 12.00 47.40
CA LEU A 29 -20.29 12.85 47.18
C LEU A 29 -20.05 13.96 46.14
N GLU A 30 -21.11 14.22 45.38
CA GLU A 30 -21.49 15.50 44.74
C GLU A 30 -20.44 16.63 44.77
N SER A 31 -19.55 16.65 43.78
CA SER A 31 -18.86 17.89 43.39
C SER A 31 -19.47 18.38 42.08
N GLN A 32 -20.51 19.21 42.20
CA GLN A 32 -21.02 19.99 41.08
C GLN A 32 -19.97 21.05 40.70
N SER A 33 -19.13 20.74 39.72
CA SER A 33 -18.14 21.68 39.20
C SER A 33 -18.85 22.81 38.43
N GLN A 34 -19.11 23.93 39.10
CA GLN A 34 -19.55 25.17 38.47
C GLN A 34 -18.33 25.86 37.85
N GLU A 35 -18.32 25.98 36.53
CA GLU A 35 -17.31 26.75 35.82
C GLU A 35 -17.80 28.20 35.67
N VAL A 36 -17.16 29.14 36.39
CA VAL A 36 -17.49 30.56 36.32
C VAL A 36 -16.62 31.21 35.24
N ILE A 37 -17.23 31.63 34.14
CA ILE A 37 -16.54 32.37 33.08
C ILE A 37 -16.73 33.87 33.35
N ARG A 38 -15.64 34.57 33.64
CA ARG A 38 -15.64 36.03 33.80
C ARG A 38 -15.32 36.70 32.48
N THR A 39 -16.24 37.52 31.98
CA THR A 39 -16.00 38.40 30.83
C THR A 39 -15.24 39.66 31.28
N ILE A 40 -14.33 40.12 30.41
CA ILE A 40 -13.27 41.10 30.72
C ILE A 40 -13.80 42.52 30.97
N ASP A 41 -15.06 42.79 30.60
CA ASP A 41 -15.66 44.12 30.66
C ASP A 41 -16.80 44.17 31.69
N GLY A 42 -16.44 44.23 32.98
CA GLY A 42 -17.17 44.90 34.07
C GLY A 42 -18.67 44.66 34.26
N GLY A 43 -19.28 43.64 33.65
CA GLY A 43 -20.72 43.48 33.53
C GLY A 43 -21.21 42.08 33.84
N GLY A 44 -21.09 41.67 35.12
CA GLY A 44 -21.78 40.52 35.69
C GLY A 44 -21.15 39.15 35.42
N ASP A 45 -21.07 38.32 36.48
CA ASP A 45 -20.71 36.90 36.36
C ASP A 45 -21.90 36.14 35.73
N VAL A 46 -21.65 35.41 34.63
CA VAL A 46 -22.62 34.49 34.03
C VAL A 46 -22.24 33.06 34.43
N THR A 47 -23.04 32.44 35.29
CA THR A 47 -22.84 31.05 35.71
C THR A 47 -23.58 30.11 34.76
N LEU A 48 -22.85 29.34 33.97
CA LEU A 48 -23.41 28.25 33.17
C LEU A 48 -23.31 26.94 33.96
N ARG A 49 -24.44 26.23 34.09
CA ARG A 49 -24.49 24.93 34.74
C ARG A 49 -24.44 23.85 33.66
N LEU A 50 -23.32 23.15 33.56
CA LEU A 50 -23.14 22.03 32.64
C LEU A 50 -23.33 20.72 33.40
N GLU A 51 -24.49 20.08 33.21
CA GLU A 51 -24.70 18.73 33.72
C GLU A 51 -24.03 17.70 32.80
N VAL A 52 -22.80 17.35 33.17
CA VAL A 52 -21.98 16.35 32.45
C VAL A 52 -22.71 15.00 32.31
N ALA A 53 -23.56 14.66 33.28
CA ALA A 53 -24.38 13.45 33.25
C ALA A 53 -25.41 13.44 32.11
N GLU A 54 -26.07 14.57 31.83
CA GLU A 54 -27.02 14.70 30.73
C GLU A 54 -26.31 14.64 29.37
N ILE A 55 -25.19 15.35 29.23
CA ILE A 55 -24.39 15.34 27.99
C ILE A 55 -23.88 13.91 27.70
N ALA A 56 -23.40 13.20 28.73
CA ALA A 56 -22.96 11.81 28.59
C ALA A 56 -24.13 10.85 28.28
N ALA A 57 -25.35 11.13 28.76
CA ALA A 57 -26.53 10.34 28.42
C ALA A 57 -26.96 10.55 26.96
N VAL A 58 -26.97 11.80 26.48
CA VAL A 58 -27.27 12.16 25.09
C VAL A 58 -26.23 11.56 24.14
N TRP A 59 -24.94 11.65 24.50
CA TRP A 59 -23.86 11.03 23.71
C TRP A 59 -24.03 9.51 23.60
N ARG A 60 -24.30 8.83 24.72
CA ARG A 60 -24.57 7.37 24.71
C ARG A 60 -25.81 7.01 23.89
N ALA A 61 -26.84 7.85 23.90
CA ALA A 61 -28.03 7.65 23.08
C ALA A 61 -27.73 7.80 21.57
N LEU A 62 -26.92 8.79 21.20
CA LEU A 62 -26.50 9.02 19.81
C LEU A 62 -25.64 7.86 19.28
N VAL A 63 -24.69 7.38 20.08
CA VAL A 63 -23.83 6.23 19.74
C VAL A 63 -24.66 4.95 19.54
N ARG A 64 -25.67 4.72 20.41
CA ARG A 64 -26.62 3.60 20.25
C ARG A 64 -27.49 3.74 19.00
N HIS A 65 -27.90 4.95 18.65
CA HIS A 65 -28.69 5.20 17.45
C HIS A 65 -27.87 5.00 16.17
N GLN A 66 -26.59 5.39 16.15
CA GLN A 66 -25.67 5.12 15.05
C GLN A 66 -25.42 3.61 14.85
N SER A 67 -25.22 2.88 15.95
CA SER A 67 -25.01 1.43 15.88
C SER A 67 -26.29 0.66 15.53
N ALA A 68 -27.47 1.15 15.92
CA ALA A 68 -28.76 0.59 15.48
C ALA A 68 -29.06 0.87 14.00
N THR A 69 -28.69 2.05 13.47
CA THR A 69 -28.81 2.34 12.03
C THR A 69 -27.83 1.54 11.19
N ALA A 70 -26.64 1.22 11.72
CA ALA A 70 -25.70 0.31 11.07
C ALA A 70 -26.25 -1.13 11.01
N ALA A 71 -26.87 -1.62 12.08
CA ALA A 71 -27.48 -2.95 12.13
C ALA A 71 -28.76 -3.10 11.28
N ALA A 72 -29.47 -2.00 10.99
CA ALA A 72 -30.67 -2.02 10.15
C ALA A 72 -30.37 -1.99 8.64
N ALA A 73 -29.21 -1.49 8.23
CA ALA A 73 -28.75 -1.49 6.84
C ALA A 73 -28.29 -2.88 6.35
N ASP A 74 -28.03 -3.80 7.28
CA ASP A 74 -27.35 -5.09 7.05
C ASP A 74 -28.24 -6.23 6.53
N LYS A 75 -29.56 -6.01 6.36
CA LYS A 75 -30.53 -7.10 6.11
C LYS A 75 -31.07 -7.23 4.68
N VAL A 76 -30.62 -6.45 3.69
CA VAL A 76 -31.27 -6.42 2.35
C VAL A 76 -30.35 -6.80 1.17
N VAL A 77 -29.03 -6.93 1.31
CA VAL A 77 -28.12 -6.89 0.13
C VAL A 77 -27.24 -8.15 -0.05
N ALA A 78 -27.70 -9.31 0.41
CA ALA A 78 -26.86 -10.51 0.65
C ALA A 78 -26.18 -11.24 -0.54
N ARG A 79 -26.00 -10.68 -1.76
CA ARG A 79 -25.30 -11.41 -2.85
C ARG A 79 -24.29 -10.64 -3.72
N ASP A 80 -24.33 -9.31 -3.79
CA ASP A 80 -23.31 -8.51 -4.51
C ASP A 80 -22.48 -7.58 -3.59
N ASP A 81 -22.69 -7.69 -2.27
CA ASP A 81 -21.99 -6.94 -1.22
C ASP A 81 -20.49 -7.21 -1.17
N ALA A 82 -19.99 -8.33 -1.69
CA ALA A 82 -18.58 -8.70 -1.53
C ALA A 82 -17.61 -7.66 -2.13
N ALA A 83 -17.90 -7.08 -3.29
CA ALA A 83 -17.02 -6.07 -3.90
C ALA A 83 -17.08 -4.71 -3.18
N ALA A 84 -18.27 -4.30 -2.74
CA ALA A 84 -18.46 -3.05 -2.00
C ALA A 84 -17.91 -3.15 -0.55
N GLU A 85 -18.01 -4.32 0.07
CA GLU A 85 -17.46 -4.65 1.38
C GLU A 85 -15.91 -4.77 1.30
N LEU A 86 -15.36 -5.38 0.26
CA LEU A 86 -13.91 -5.38 -0.01
C LEU A 86 -13.36 -3.95 -0.25
N LEU A 87 -14.10 -3.08 -0.95
CA LEU A 87 -13.70 -1.68 -1.12
C LEU A 87 -13.80 -0.86 0.17
N ARG A 88 -14.74 -1.19 1.07
CA ARG A 88 -14.76 -0.65 2.43
C ARG A 88 -13.51 -1.07 3.18
N ASP A 89 -13.08 -2.33 3.10
CA ASP A 89 -11.83 -2.79 3.72
C ASP A 89 -10.58 -2.14 3.12
N ALA A 90 -10.60 -1.79 1.82
CA ALA A 90 -9.55 -1.04 1.14
C ALA A 90 -9.53 0.48 1.45
N SER A 91 -10.53 0.99 2.18
CA SER A 91 -10.67 2.40 2.49
C SER A 91 -9.75 2.82 3.64
N LEU A 92 -9.33 4.09 3.64
CA LEU A 92 -8.46 4.66 4.67
C LEU A 92 -9.03 4.56 6.11
N ALA A 93 -10.34 4.37 6.23
CA ALA A 93 -11.05 4.31 7.52
C ALA A 93 -10.89 2.99 8.27
N SER A 94 -10.43 1.93 7.60
CA SER A 94 -10.60 0.55 8.11
C SER A 94 -9.48 0.08 9.03
N GLY A 95 -8.40 0.86 9.20
CA GLY A 95 -7.29 0.51 10.10
C GLY A 95 -6.57 -0.82 9.78
N GLY A 96 -6.89 -1.46 8.65
CA GLY A 96 -6.30 -2.72 8.19
C GLY A 96 -4.86 -2.55 7.71
N SER A 97 -4.14 -3.66 7.58
CA SER A 97 -2.77 -3.66 7.03
C SER A 97 -2.77 -3.23 5.56
N ASP A 98 -1.68 -2.59 5.11
CA ASP A 98 -1.52 -2.15 3.72
C ASP A 98 -1.70 -3.28 2.71
N ASP A 99 -1.31 -4.50 3.08
CA ASP A 99 -1.44 -5.70 2.26
C ASP A 99 -2.91 -6.04 1.99
N ALA A 100 -3.78 -5.99 3.01
CA ALA A 100 -5.20 -6.30 2.86
C ALA A 100 -5.91 -5.32 1.90
N ALA A 101 -5.55 -4.04 1.98
CA ALA A 101 -6.06 -3.03 1.07
C ALA A 101 -5.58 -3.26 -0.37
N THR A 102 -4.32 -3.65 -0.57
CA THR A 102 -3.79 -3.96 -1.92
C THR A 102 -4.48 -5.17 -2.55
N ASP A 103 -4.76 -6.18 -1.74
CA ASP A 103 -5.47 -7.39 -2.13
C ASP A 103 -6.93 -7.13 -2.54
N ALA A 104 -7.61 -6.24 -1.82
CA ALA A 104 -8.97 -5.82 -2.15
C ALA A 104 -9.00 -4.98 -3.45
N LEU A 105 -8.04 -4.08 -3.65
CA LEU A 105 -7.90 -3.31 -4.88
C LEU A 105 -7.62 -4.20 -6.10
N ALA A 106 -6.73 -5.19 -5.94
CA ALA A 106 -6.40 -6.15 -6.99
C ALA A 106 -7.60 -6.99 -7.45
N ARG A 107 -8.57 -7.24 -6.56
CA ARG A 107 -9.81 -7.96 -6.88
C ARG A 107 -10.87 -7.08 -7.54
N THR A 108 -10.81 -5.77 -7.35
CA THR A 108 -11.94 -4.86 -7.69
C THR A 108 -11.64 -3.92 -8.85
N ILE A 109 -10.37 -3.67 -9.15
CA ILE A 109 -9.96 -2.74 -10.21
C ILE A 109 -9.29 -3.52 -11.34
N ASN A 110 -9.85 -3.40 -12.54
CA ASN A 110 -9.26 -3.97 -13.75
C ASN A 110 -8.28 -3.00 -14.41
N LYS A 111 -7.34 -3.53 -15.22
CA LYS A 111 -6.39 -2.69 -15.99
C LYS A 111 -7.09 -1.67 -16.89
N THR A 112 -8.23 -2.05 -17.47
CA THR A 112 -9.08 -1.20 -18.32
C THR A 112 -9.72 -0.04 -17.56
N ASP A 113 -9.91 -0.17 -16.24
CA ASP A 113 -10.53 0.89 -15.43
C ASP A 113 -9.64 2.14 -15.43
N PHE A 114 -8.32 1.98 -15.35
CA PHE A 114 -7.36 3.08 -15.36
C PHE A 114 -7.37 3.91 -16.65
N GLU A 115 -7.79 3.32 -17.78
CA GLU A 115 -7.92 4.06 -19.05
C GLU A 115 -9.11 5.00 -19.03
N THR A 116 -10.17 4.63 -18.31
CA THR A 116 -11.45 5.34 -18.23
C THR A 116 -11.58 6.24 -17.00
N MET A 117 -10.67 6.13 -16.02
CA MET A 117 -10.64 6.97 -14.84
C MET A 117 -10.52 8.46 -15.20
N GLU A 118 -11.41 9.26 -14.62
CA GLU A 118 -11.42 10.71 -14.76
C GLU A 118 -10.58 11.33 -13.64
N VAL A 119 -9.55 12.10 -14.00
CA VAL A 119 -8.80 12.87 -13.01
C VAL A 119 -9.64 14.07 -12.57
N VAL A 120 -9.95 14.16 -11.28
CA VAL A 120 -10.66 15.30 -10.69
C VAL A 120 -9.71 16.47 -10.46
N GLY A 121 -8.50 16.19 -9.97
CA GLY A 121 -7.47 17.20 -9.74
C GLY A 121 -6.37 16.73 -8.79
N GLN A 122 -5.51 17.67 -8.42
CA GLN A 122 -4.42 17.45 -7.48
C GLN A 122 -4.82 17.88 -6.07
N PHE A 123 -4.51 17.05 -5.07
CA PHE A 123 -4.69 17.33 -3.66
C PHE A 123 -3.33 17.47 -2.95
N ASN A 124 -3.17 18.54 -2.18
CA ASN A 124 -1.99 18.83 -1.34
C ASN A 124 -0.63 18.72 -2.07
N LEU A 125 -0.60 18.99 -3.38
CA LEU A 125 0.59 18.87 -4.24
C LEU A 125 1.30 17.50 -4.19
N GLY A 126 0.62 16.45 -3.72
CA GLY A 126 1.21 15.12 -3.53
C GLY A 126 0.32 13.97 -4.01
N PHE A 127 -0.98 14.23 -4.14
CA PHE A 127 -1.96 13.22 -4.50
C PHE A 127 -2.76 13.64 -5.72
N ILE A 128 -3.14 12.66 -6.52
CA ILE A 128 -4.09 12.79 -7.63
C ILE A 128 -5.39 12.16 -7.17
N VAL A 129 -6.49 12.90 -7.29
CA VAL A 129 -7.82 12.38 -7.03
C VAL A 129 -8.41 11.93 -8.37
N ALA A 130 -8.75 10.65 -8.46
CA ALA A 130 -9.31 10.02 -9.66
C ALA A 130 -10.68 9.43 -9.36
N ARG A 131 -11.61 9.56 -10.30
CA ARG A 131 -12.97 9.06 -10.20
C ARG A 131 -13.19 7.95 -11.23
N ARG A 132 -13.68 6.80 -10.79
CA ARG A 132 -14.06 5.67 -11.65
C ARG A 132 -15.57 5.61 -11.74
N ARG A 133 -16.11 5.70 -12.95
CA ARG A 133 -17.54 5.50 -13.20
C ARG A 133 -17.74 4.28 -14.07
N VAL A 134 -18.51 3.32 -13.58
CA VAL A 134 -18.96 2.17 -14.36
C VAL A 134 -20.46 2.29 -14.51
N ALA A 135 -20.93 2.51 -15.75
CA ALA A 135 -22.36 2.55 -16.03
C ALA A 135 -22.95 1.14 -15.83
N ALA A 136 -24.15 1.06 -15.28
CA ALA A 136 -24.88 -0.20 -15.19
C ALA A 136 -25.09 -0.76 -16.60
N ALA A 137 -24.50 -1.92 -16.90
CA ALA A 137 -24.81 -2.64 -18.12
C ALA A 137 -26.27 -3.10 -18.02
N ALA A 138 -27.08 -2.77 -19.03
CA ALA A 138 -28.52 -3.01 -19.03
C ALA A 138 -28.91 -4.51 -18.95
N GLU A 139 -27.95 -5.43 -19.16
CA GLU A 139 -28.21 -6.87 -19.35
C GLU A 139 -27.73 -7.76 -18.19
N ASP A 140 -26.83 -7.30 -17.31
CA ASP A 140 -26.16 -8.17 -16.30
C ASP A 140 -26.50 -7.87 -14.83
N GLY A 141 -27.49 -7.03 -14.54
CA GLY A 141 -27.83 -6.68 -13.14
C GLY A 141 -26.74 -5.91 -12.38
N ALA A 142 -25.62 -5.58 -13.05
CA ALA A 142 -24.52 -4.81 -12.49
C ALA A 142 -24.98 -3.38 -12.14
N ARG A 143 -24.83 -3.00 -10.87
CA ARG A 143 -25.16 -1.66 -10.38
C ARG A 143 -24.15 -0.64 -10.93
N ALA A 144 -24.63 0.56 -11.24
CA ALA A 144 -23.74 1.66 -11.58
C ALA A 144 -22.82 1.99 -10.39
N MET A 145 -21.51 2.03 -10.63
CA MET A 145 -20.49 2.33 -9.61
C MET A 145 -19.88 3.70 -9.86
N ASP A 146 -19.57 4.41 -8.78
CA ASP A 146 -19.02 5.75 -8.82
C ASP A 146 -18.06 5.98 -7.66
N ASP A 147 -16.83 5.55 -7.86
CA ASP A 147 -15.84 5.45 -6.80
C ASP A 147 -14.80 6.57 -6.94
N LEU A 148 -14.38 7.10 -5.80
CA LEU A 148 -13.28 8.04 -5.70
C LEU A 148 -12.03 7.32 -5.19
N PHE A 149 -10.91 7.58 -5.84
CA PHE A 149 -9.59 7.06 -5.49
C PHE A 149 -8.61 8.20 -5.23
N ILE A 150 -7.69 7.95 -4.32
CA ILE A 150 -6.52 8.78 -4.11
C ILE A 150 -5.28 8.03 -4.59
N VAL A 151 -4.47 8.69 -5.41
CA VAL A 151 -3.24 8.14 -6.00
C VAL A 151 -2.07 8.99 -5.52
N ASP A 152 -1.05 8.37 -4.93
CA ASP A 152 0.22 9.03 -4.61
C ASP A 152 1.00 9.26 -5.91
N GLN A 153 1.20 10.54 -6.26
CA GLN A 153 1.81 10.90 -7.55
C GLN A 153 3.25 10.42 -7.68
N HIS A 154 3.99 10.34 -6.57
CA HIS A 154 5.39 9.89 -6.57
C HIS A 154 5.44 8.38 -6.67
N ALA A 155 4.72 7.67 -5.79
CA ALA A 155 4.76 6.21 -5.72
C ALA A 155 4.24 5.57 -7.02
N ALA A 156 3.17 6.12 -7.62
CA ALA A 156 2.62 5.63 -8.88
C ALA A 156 3.61 5.81 -10.05
N ASP A 157 4.17 7.02 -10.21
CA ASP A 157 5.14 7.28 -11.28
C ASP A 157 6.46 6.51 -11.08
N GLU A 158 6.88 6.33 -9.82
CA GLU A 158 8.02 5.50 -9.44
C GLU A 158 7.82 4.04 -9.85
N LYS A 159 6.64 3.48 -9.58
CA LYS A 159 6.32 2.10 -9.95
C LYS A 159 6.34 1.91 -11.46
N TYR A 160 5.78 2.85 -12.22
CA TYR A 160 5.85 2.84 -13.69
C TYR A 160 7.30 2.81 -14.20
N ASN A 161 8.10 3.76 -13.70
CA ASN A 161 9.49 3.92 -14.12
C ASN A 161 10.32 2.68 -13.73
N PHE A 162 10.07 2.09 -12.57
CA PHE A 162 10.74 0.88 -12.10
C PHE A 162 10.45 -0.33 -13.00
N GLU A 163 9.18 -0.61 -13.32
CA GLU A 163 8.83 -1.72 -14.22
C GLU A 163 9.38 -1.50 -15.62
N THR A 164 9.28 -0.27 -16.13
CA THR A 164 9.87 0.11 -17.42
C THR A 164 11.38 -0.13 -17.44
N LEU A 165 12.10 0.26 -16.38
CA LEU A 165 13.54 0.03 -16.28
C LEU A 165 13.88 -1.46 -16.25
N GLN A 166 13.12 -2.27 -15.50
CA GLN A 166 13.34 -3.73 -15.44
C GLN A 166 13.17 -4.39 -16.81
N GLN A 167 12.19 -3.96 -17.61
CA GLN A 167 11.90 -4.53 -18.92
C GLN A 167 12.88 -4.06 -20.01
N THR A 168 13.19 -2.75 -20.05
CA THR A 168 13.89 -2.13 -21.19
C THR A 168 15.40 -1.99 -21.00
N THR A 169 15.89 -1.98 -19.76
CA THR A 169 17.29 -1.63 -19.49
C THR A 169 18.21 -2.83 -19.61
N GLN A 170 19.23 -2.73 -20.46
CA GLN A 170 20.40 -3.61 -20.41
C GLN A 170 21.47 -3.00 -19.51
N ILE A 171 21.94 -3.74 -18.52
CA ILE A 171 23.01 -3.30 -17.62
C ILE A 171 24.34 -3.35 -18.37
N GLN A 172 25.14 -2.30 -18.26
CA GLN A 172 26.47 -2.25 -18.88
C GLN A 172 27.40 -3.28 -18.24
N SER A 173 28.08 -4.05 -19.08
CA SER A 173 29.07 -5.05 -18.68
C SER A 173 30.48 -4.49 -18.80
N GLN A 174 31.36 -4.94 -17.90
CA GLN A 174 32.80 -4.75 -17.97
C GLN A 174 33.45 -6.09 -18.22
N LYS A 175 34.23 -6.18 -19.31
CA LYS A 175 35.00 -7.38 -19.62
C LYS A 175 36.06 -7.62 -18.55
N LEU A 176 36.16 -8.86 -18.12
CA LEU A 176 37.18 -9.34 -17.21
C LEU A 176 38.52 -9.45 -17.94
N PHE A 177 39.62 -9.21 -17.22
CA PHE A 177 40.97 -9.35 -17.78
C PHE A 177 41.27 -10.80 -18.19
N ARG A 178 40.73 -11.77 -17.45
CA ARG A 178 40.76 -13.20 -17.80
C ARG A 178 39.38 -13.81 -17.51
N PRO A 179 38.89 -14.72 -18.37
CA PRO A 179 37.66 -15.46 -18.07
C PRO A 179 37.77 -16.19 -16.73
N GLN A 180 36.73 -16.09 -15.91
CA GLN A 180 36.66 -16.76 -14.62
C GLN A 180 35.80 -18.02 -14.74
N PRO A 181 36.34 -19.22 -14.48
CA PRO A 181 35.54 -20.46 -14.52
C PRO A 181 34.41 -20.41 -13.47
N LEU A 182 33.23 -20.90 -13.85
CA LEU A 182 32.05 -20.94 -12.99
C LEU A 182 31.87 -22.35 -12.40
N GLU A 183 31.91 -22.49 -11.08
CA GLU A 183 31.58 -23.75 -10.41
C GLU A 183 30.07 -23.83 -10.17
N LEU A 184 29.34 -24.32 -11.18
CA LEU A 184 27.87 -24.44 -11.14
C LEU A 184 27.45 -25.92 -11.14
N THR A 185 26.24 -26.17 -10.64
CA THR A 185 25.62 -27.49 -10.79
C THR A 185 25.23 -27.72 -12.25
N ALA A 186 25.17 -28.98 -12.71
CA ALA A 186 24.79 -29.30 -14.09
C ALA A 186 23.41 -28.71 -14.49
N SER A 187 22.48 -28.62 -13.53
CA SER A 187 21.18 -27.97 -13.75
C SER A 187 21.29 -26.45 -13.93
N ASP A 188 22.14 -25.79 -13.15
CA ASP A 188 22.34 -24.35 -13.23
C ASP A 188 23.13 -23.95 -14.47
N GLU A 189 24.09 -24.77 -14.89
CA GLU A 189 24.79 -24.60 -16.17
C GLU A 189 23.83 -24.68 -17.36
N LEU A 190 22.95 -25.68 -17.39
CA LEU A 190 21.95 -25.81 -18.44
C LEU A 190 21.00 -24.62 -18.45
N LEU A 191 20.51 -24.20 -17.28
CA LEU A 191 19.62 -23.05 -17.14
C LEU A 191 20.28 -21.75 -17.63
N ALA A 192 21.57 -21.55 -17.31
CA ALA A 192 22.36 -20.42 -17.77
C ALA A 192 22.56 -20.42 -19.30
N LEU A 193 22.81 -21.60 -19.90
CA LEU A 193 22.94 -21.78 -21.35
C LEU A 193 21.63 -21.53 -22.10
N GLU A 194 20.51 -22.00 -21.56
CA GLU A 194 19.18 -21.79 -22.15
C GLU A 194 18.74 -20.32 -22.11
N ASN A 195 19.27 -19.54 -21.15
CA ASN A 195 18.85 -18.17 -20.87
C ASN A 195 20.01 -17.15 -20.94
N ILE A 196 20.96 -17.34 -21.85
CA ILE A 196 22.10 -16.44 -22.07
C ILE A 196 21.66 -14.98 -22.27
N ASP A 197 20.52 -14.76 -22.93
CA ASP A 197 20.00 -13.41 -23.15
C ASP A 197 19.60 -12.70 -21.85
N VAL A 198 19.08 -13.42 -20.85
CA VAL A 198 18.75 -12.87 -19.53
C VAL A 198 20.02 -12.48 -18.78
N LEU A 199 21.05 -13.32 -18.82
CA LEU A 199 22.36 -13.02 -18.25
C LEU A 199 22.94 -11.75 -18.89
N ARG A 200 22.90 -11.67 -20.23
CA ARG A 200 23.40 -10.52 -20.99
C ARG A 200 22.62 -9.24 -20.70
N ARG A 201 21.29 -9.30 -20.52
CA ARG A 201 20.46 -8.15 -20.09
C ARG A 201 20.85 -7.65 -18.69
N ASN A 202 21.33 -8.55 -17.83
CA ASN A 202 21.84 -8.23 -16.51
C ASN A 202 23.34 -7.86 -16.51
N GLY A 203 24.00 -7.82 -17.67
CA GLY A 203 25.40 -7.43 -17.80
C GLY A 203 26.40 -8.56 -17.49
N PHE A 204 25.93 -9.79 -17.31
CA PHE A 204 26.77 -10.97 -17.20
C PHE A 204 26.96 -11.60 -18.58
N GLU A 205 28.20 -11.83 -18.98
CA GLU A 205 28.52 -12.54 -20.22
C GLU A 205 29.25 -13.84 -19.89
N VAL A 206 28.72 -14.95 -20.39
CA VAL A 206 29.29 -16.29 -20.19
C VAL A 206 29.62 -16.90 -21.54
N VAL A 207 30.68 -17.70 -21.57
CA VAL A 207 31.11 -18.47 -22.75
C VAL A 207 31.23 -19.93 -22.35
N ALA A 208 30.80 -20.83 -23.24
CA ALA A 208 31.02 -22.26 -23.09
C ALA A 208 32.53 -22.56 -23.18
N GLY A 209 33.08 -23.18 -22.13
CA GLY A 209 34.44 -23.70 -22.11
C GLY A 209 34.61 -24.84 -23.10
N THR A 210 35.85 -25.15 -23.47
CA THR A 210 36.17 -26.36 -24.22
C THR A 210 35.89 -27.59 -23.35
N GLU A 211 35.04 -28.50 -23.83
CA GLU A 211 34.73 -29.76 -23.14
C GLU A 211 36.02 -30.53 -22.81
N THR A 212 36.38 -30.55 -21.53
CA THR A 212 37.26 -31.56 -20.95
C THR A 212 36.50 -32.21 -19.80
N GLU A 213 36.72 -33.50 -19.56
CA GLU A 213 35.93 -34.34 -18.63
C GLU A 213 35.89 -33.84 -17.16
N THR A 214 36.66 -32.80 -16.83
CA THR A 214 36.86 -32.28 -15.47
C THR A 214 36.78 -30.75 -15.36
N ALA A 215 36.49 -30.01 -16.43
CA ALA A 215 36.43 -28.55 -16.39
C ALA A 215 34.97 -28.02 -16.32
N PRO A 216 34.73 -26.91 -15.61
CA PRO A 216 33.44 -26.24 -15.65
C PRO A 216 33.10 -25.84 -17.08
N ARG A 217 31.86 -26.12 -17.51
CA ARG A 217 31.44 -25.91 -18.90
C ARG A 217 31.23 -24.44 -19.23
N LEU A 218 31.20 -23.57 -18.23
CA LEU A 218 30.99 -22.14 -18.39
C LEU A 218 32.11 -21.32 -17.75
N ALA A 219 32.50 -20.25 -18.44
CA ALA A 219 33.37 -19.22 -17.91
C ALA A 219 32.72 -17.85 -18.05
N LEU A 220 32.78 -17.04 -16.99
CA LEU A 220 32.35 -15.64 -16.99
C LEU A 220 33.40 -14.79 -17.70
N THR A 221 33.00 -14.03 -18.70
CA THR A 221 33.86 -13.14 -19.48
C THR A 221 33.63 -11.67 -19.19
N ALA A 222 32.43 -11.29 -18.74
CA ALA A 222 32.12 -9.94 -18.34
C ALA A 222 31.12 -9.92 -17.18
N GLN A 223 31.24 -8.90 -16.34
CA GLN A 223 30.37 -8.69 -15.17
C GLN A 223 29.71 -7.30 -15.23
N PRO A 224 28.52 -7.14 -14.66
CA PRO A 224 27.85 -5.84 -14.63
C PRO A 224 28.64 -4.82 -13.82
N VAL A 225 28.61 -3.57 -14.27
CA VAL A 225 29.25 -2.45 -13.57
C VAL A 225 28.29 -1.29 -13.45
N SER A 226 28.26 -0.71 -12.24
CA SER A 226 27.64 0.57 -11.95
C SER A 226 28.63 1.38 -11.13
N LYS A 227 28.63 2.72 -11.29
CA LYS A 227 29.58 3.61 -10.60
C LYS A 227 29.61 3.40 -9.09
N ASP A 228 28.45 3.14 -8.50
CA ASP A 228 28.27 3.04 -7.05
C ASP A 228 27.99 1.61 -6.56
N THR A 229 28.05 0.60 -7.44
CA THR A 229 27.67 -0.79 -7.08
C THR A 229 28.61 -1.79 -7.75
N VAL A 230 29.26 -2.59 -6.92
CA VAL A 230 30.09 -3.71 -7.35
C VAL A 230 29.24 -4.98 -7.34
N PHE A 231 29.18 -5.62 -8.50
CA PHE A 231 28.56 -6.93 -8.65
C PHE A 231 29.60 -8.03 -8.42
N ASP A 232 29.17 -9.09 -7.78
CA ASP A 232 29.99 -10.25 -7.42
C ASP A 232 29.38 -11.55 -7.98
N MET A 233 30.06 -12.67 -7.71
CA MET A 233 29.61 -13.99 -8.13
C MET A 233 28.31 -14.43 -7.44
N LYS A 234 28.04 -13.94 -6.22
CA LYS A 234 26.81 -14.26 -5.50
C LYS A 234 25.60 -13.63 -6.19
N ASP A 235 25.77 -12.46 -6.79
CA ASP A 235 24.71 -11.83 -7.59
C ASP A 235 24.37 -12.64 -8.85
N LEU A 236 25.37 -13.31 -9.45
CA LEU A 236 25.16 -14.21 -10.58
C LEU A 236 24.41 -15.48 -10.13
N GLU A 237 24.83 -16.10 -9.02
CA GLU A 237 24.16 -17.27 -8.44
C GLU A 237 22.71 -16.94 -8.04
N GLU A 238 22.47 -15.77 -7.42
CA GLU A 238 21.13 -15.29 -7.10
C GLU A 238 20.28 -15.10 -8.36
N LEU A 239 20.86 -14.56 -9.42
CA LEU A 239 20.17 -14.38 -10.69
C LEU A 239 19.77 -15.74 -11.29
N ILE A 240 20.68 -16.71 -11.33
CA ILE A 240 20.41 -18.06 -11.83
C ILE A 240 19.32 -18.73 -11.00
N HIS A 241 19.37 -18.59 -9.67
CA HIS A 241 18.32 -19.11 -8.80
C HIS A 241 16.95 -18.49 -9.11
N ARG A 242 16.87 -17.17 -9.29
CA ARG A 242 15.63 -16.47 -9.67
C ARG A 242 15.12 -16.89 -11.05
N MET A 243 15.99 -17.28 -11.97
CA MET A 243 15.60 -17.76 -13.29
C MET A 243 14.89 -19.10 -13.25
N ARG A 244 15.11 -19.91 -12.21
CA ARG A 244 14.46 -21.21 -12.03
C ARG A 244 12.95 -21.08 -11.81
N ASP A 245 12.54 -20.09 -11.03
CA ASP A 245 11.14 -19.85 -10.68
C ASP A 245 10.46 -18.82 -11.60
N ALA A 246 11.22 -18.22 -12.52
CA ALA A 246 10.73 -17.18 -13.41
C ALA A 246 9.89 -17.78 -14.56
N PRO A 247 8.70 -17.24 -14.85
CA PRO A 247 7.94 -17.63 -16.03
C PRO A 247 8.74 -17.40 -17.32
N ALA A 248 8.55 -18.27 -18.31
CA ALA A 248 9.19 -18.15 -19.61
C ALA A 248 8.94 -16.77 -20.24
N GLY A 249 10.00 -16.13 -20.74
CA GLY A 249 9.94 -14.80 -21.36
C GLY A 249 10.10 -13.62 -20.39
N THR A 250 10.16 -13.86 -19.08
CA THR A 250 10.48 -12.80 -18.11
C THR A 250 12.00 -12.58 -18.00
N THR A 251 12.41 -11.36 -17.64
CA THR A 251 13.84 -11.05 -17.38
C THR A 251 14.01 -10.80 -15.88
N PRO A 252 14.24 -11.86 -15.08
CA PRO A 252 14.53 -11.69 -13.66
C PRO A 252 15.79 -10.84 -13.45
N ARG A 253 15.81 -10.14 -12.33
CA ARG A 253 16.88 -9.24 -11.89
C ARG A 253 17.35 -9.67 -10.51
N CYS A 254 18.66 -9.68 -10.26
CA CYS A 254 19.20 -9.90 -8.92
C CYS A 254 18.85 -8.74 -7.97
N ALA A 255 19.00 -8.95 -6.65
CA ALA A 255 18.63 -7.95 -5.65
C ALA A 255 19.34 -6.61 -5.85
N LYS A 256 20.65 -6.62 -6.12
CA LYS A 256 21.43 -5.39 -6.37
C LYS A 256 20.94 -4.64 -7.60
N ALA A 257 20.66 -5.34 -8.70
CA ALA A 257 20.11 -4.72 -9.90
C ALA A 257 18.72 -4.09 -9.65
N ARG A 258 17.86 -4.79 -8.90
CA ARG A 258 16.54 -4.25 -8.50
C ARG A 258 16.67 -3.01 -7.63
N ALA A 259 17.54 -3.03 -6.60
CA ALA A 259 17.78 -1.88 -5.74
C ALA A 259 18.31 -0.68 -6.54
N MET A 260 19.23 -0.92 -7.47
CA MET A 260 19.72 0.11 -8.38
C MET A 260 18.59 0.70 -9.24
N PHE A 261 17.72 -0.13 -9.81
CA PHE A 261 16.57 0.36 -10.59
C PHE A 261 15.55 1.10 -9.75
N ALA A 262 15.28 0.67 -8.52
CA ALA A 262 14.41 1.38 -7.58
C ALA A 262 14.93 2.80 -7.29
N MET A 263 16.23 2.93 -6.99
CA MET A 263 16.88 4.22 -6.79
C MET A 263 16.81 5.12 -8.03
N ARG A 264 17.03 4.56 -9.23
CA ARG A 264 16.93 5.31 -10.49
C ARG A 264 15.48 5.74 -10.76
N ALA A 265 14.50 4.88 -10.50
CA ALA A 265 13.09 5.18 -10.66
C ALA A 265 12.66 6.31 -9.71
N CYS A 266 12.99 6.21 -8.42
CA CYS A 266 12.66 7.23 -7.42
C CYS A 266 13.22 8.61 -7.81
N ARG A 267 14.49 8.68 -8.25
CA ARG A 267 15.11 9.95 -8.68
C ARG A 267 14.54 10.52 -9.98
N LYS A 268 14.01 9.68 -10.87
CA LYS A 268 13.41 10.09 -12.15
C LYS A 268 11.96 10.57 -12.00
N SER A 269 11.27 10.10 -10.96
CA SER A 269 9.82 10.25 -10.82
C SER A 269 9.42 11.61 -10.30
N VAL A 270 8.15 11.96 -10.50
CA VAL A 270 7.55 13.21 -9.99
C VAL A 270 7.79 13.34 -8.48
N MET A 271 8.27 14.50 -8.04
CA MET A 271 8.48 14.79 -6.63
C MET A 271 7.16 15.16 -5.92
N VAL A 272 7.06 14.81 -4.64
CA VAL A 272 6.00 15.34 -3.77
C VAL A 272 6.20 16.85 -3.63
N GLY A 273 5.11 17.61 -3.69
CA GLY A 273 5.12 19.09 -3.67
C GLY A 273 5.19 19.73 -5.06
N MET A 274 5.34 18.94 -6.13
CA MET A 274 5.35 19.46 -7.49
C MET A 274 3.90 19.64 -8.00
N PRO A 275 3.50 20.85 -8.46
CA PRO A 275 2.21 21.03 -9.11
C PRO A 275 2.19 20.29 -10.45
N LEU A 276 1.11 19.55 -10.71
CA LEU A 276 0.92 18.80 -11.96
C LEU A 276 -0.20 19.40 -12.80
N THR A 277 -0.01 19.43 -14.11
CA THR A 277 -1.08 19.74 -15.06
C THR A 277 -2.05 18.57 -15.19
N GLN A 278 -3.28 18.84 -15.63
CA GLN A 278 -4.29 17.80 -15.85
C GLN A 278 -3.80 16.67 -16.78
N GLY A 279 -3.06 17.03 -17.84
CA GLY A 279 -2.49 16.04 -18.76
C GLY A 279 -1.43 15.15 -18.11
N GLN A 280 -0.56 15.72 -17.25
CA GLN A 280 0.43 14.94 -16.51
C GLN A 280 -0.22 14.00 -15.50
N MET A 281 -1.22 14.47 -14.74
CA MET A 281 -1.96 13.61 -13.81
C MET A 281 -2.67 12.47 -14.54
N THR A 282 -3.30 12.76 -15.68
CA THR A 282 -3.95 11.75 -16.52
C THR A 282 -2.95 10.72 -17.03
N ALA A 283 -1.75 11.15 -17.41
CA ALA A 283 -0.69 10.24 -17.85
C ALA A 283 -0.26 9.28 -16.71
N VAL A 284 -0.07 9.79 -15.49
CA VAL A 284 0.27 8.95 -14.32
C VAL A 284 -0.81 7.88 -14.08
N VAL A 285 -2.08 8.26 -14.06
CA VAL A 285 -3.19 7.31 -13.86
C VAL A 285 -3.26 6.28 -14.99
N ARG A 286 -3.10 6.71 -16.25
CA ARG A 286 -3.10 5.79 -17.40
C ARG A 286 -1.93 4.82 -17.39
N HIS A 287 -0.74 5.27 -16.97
CA HIS A 287 0.41 4.39 -16.82
C HIS A 287 0.13 3.23 -15.86
N MET A 288 -0.67 3.43 -14.81
CA MET A 288 -1.04 2.35 -13.87
C MET A 288 -1.78 1.19 -14.53
N GLY A 289 -2.56 1.45 -15.58
CA GLY A 289 -3.21 0.39 -16.38
C GLY A 289 -2.25 -0.48 -17.17
N THR A 290 -1.04 0.02 -17.45
CA THR A 290 0.00 -0.71 -18.21
C THR A 290 0.92 -1.55 -17.34
N MET A 291 0.93 -1.30 -16.03
CA MET A 291 1.78 -2.01 -15.07
C MET A 291 1.24 -3.41 -14.78
N ASP A 292 2.09 -4.30 -14.28
CA ASP A 292 1.65 -5.63 -13.87
C ASP A 292 1.03 -5.62 -12.46
N GLN A 293 1.65 -4.91 -11.52
CA GLN A 293 1.15 -4.81 -10.14
C GLN A 293 1.17 -3.35 -9.69
N PRO A 294 0.18 -2.52 -10.06
CA PRO A 294 0.23 -1.08 -9.85
C PRO A 294 0.04 -0.65 -8.40
N TRP A 295 -0.05 -1.54 -7.41
CA TRP A 295 -0.52 -1.24 -6.04
C TRP A 295 0.55 -0.74 -5.08
N ASN A 296 1.81 -1.15 -5.30
CA ASN A 296 2.93 -0.84 -4.40
C ASN A 296 4.16 -0.39 -5.21
N CYS A 297 4.84 0.65 -4.74
CA CYS A 297 6.12 1.08 -5.29
C CYS A 297 7.23 0.05 -4.94
N PRO A 298 8.42 0.12 -5.57
CA PRO A 298 9.50 -0.85 -5.29
C PRO A 298 10.02 -0.82 -3.85
N HIS A 299 9.69 0.22 -3.08
CA HIS A 299 10.01 0.35 -1.65
C HIS A 299 8.86 -0.10 -0.72
N GLY A 300 7.73 -0.55 -1.27
CA GLY A 300 6.57 -1.03 -0.50
C GLY A 300 5.55 0.05 -0.12
N ARG A 301 5.68 1.29 -0.61
CA ARG A 301 4.67 2.33 -0.38
C ARG A 301 3.46 2.10 -1.29
N PRO A 302 2.22 2.25 -0.80
CA PRO A 302 1.05 2.10 -1.63
C PRO A 302 0.95 3.24 -2.65
N THR A 303 0.58 2.90 -3.88
CA THR A 303 0.41 3.85 -4.98
C THR A 303 -0.98 4.48 -4.98
N MET A 304 -2.01 3.75 -4.54
CA MET A 304 -3.39 4.21 -4.52
C MET A 304 -4.23 3.55 -3.44
N ARG A 305 -5.31 4.22 -3.04
CA ARG A 305 -6.33 3.74 -2.11
C ARG A 305 -7.72 4.20 -2.54
N HIS A 306 -8.72 3.42 -2.15
CA HIS A 306 -10.12 3.81 -2.28
C HIS A 306 -10.45 4.88 -1.24
N LEU A 307 -11.13 5.94 -1.65
CA LEU A 307 -11.59 7.01 -0.76
C LEU A 307 -13.04 6.80 -0.34
N ALA A 308 -13.95 6.72 -1.33
CA ALA A 308 -15.39 6.64 -1.07
C ALA A 308 -16.18 6.23 -2.32
N ASP A 309 -17.28 5.52 -2.11
CA ASP A 309 -18.36 5.36 -3.09
C ASP A 309 -19.31 6.57 -2.98
N ILE A 310 -19.49 7.27 -4.09
CA ILE A 310 -20.31 8.49 -4.18
C ILE A 310 -21.79 8.16 -4.39
N MET A 311 -22.12 6.97 -4.90
CA MET A 311 -23.50 6.54 -5.14
C MET A 311 -24.18 5.99 -3.88
N GLY A 312 -23.39 5.55 -2.89
CA GLY A 312 -23.85 5.01 -1.62
C GLY A 312 -23.97 6.02 -0.47
N GLY A 313 -23.68 7.30 -0.69
CA GLY A 313 -23.81 8.32 0.36
C GLY A 313 -25.24 8.39 0.90
N PRO A 314 -25.47 8.67 2.21
CA PRO A 314 -26.81 8.91 2.70
C PRO A 314 -27.40 9.98 1.80
N GLN A 315 -28.53 9.68 1.13
CA GLN A 315 -29.41 10.71 0.61
C GLN A 315 -29.75 11.55 1.82
N ARG A 316 -28.95 12.59 2.04
CA ARG A 316 -29.31 13.69 2.90
C ARG A 316 -30.47 14.26 2.12
N GLU A 317 -31.69 13.80 2.44
CA GLU A 317 -32.89 14.55 2.16
C GLU A 317 -32.48 15.97 2.49
N ARG A 318 -32.40 16.82 1.46
CA ARG A 318 -32.18 18.24 1.68
C ARG A 318 -33.44 18.64 2.41
N ARG A 319 -33.43 18.49 3.73
CA ARG A 319 -34.48 18.99 4.60
C ARG A 319 -34.40 20.47 4.32
N LYS A 320 -35.31 20.96 3.49
CA LYS A 320 -35.59 22.39 3.39
C LYS A 320 -35.97 22.75 4.81
N VAL A 321 -34.99 23.18 5.59
CA VAL A 321 -35.27 23.90 6.81
C VAL A 321 -35.82 25.22 6.28
N GLU A 322 -37.14 25.30 6.17
CA GLU A 322 -37.80 26.58 6.03
C GLU A 322 -37.46 27.35 7.30
N VAL A 323 -36.54 28.30 7.14
CA VAL A 323 -36.21 29.23 8.21
C VAL A 323 -37.41 30.15 8.36
N ASP A 324 -38.14 30.00 9.45
CA ASP A 324 -39.23 30.91 9.80
C ASP A 324 -38.63 32.23 10.30
N TRP A 325 -38.49 33.19 9.38
CA TRP A 325 -37.98 34.53 9.66
C TRP A 325 -38.90 35.33 10.59
N ALA A 326 -40.16 34.92 10.79
CA ALA A 326 -41.08 35.59 11.72
C ALA A 326 -40.81 35.23 13.19
N ALA A 327 -40.08 34.14 13.45
CA ALA A 327 -39.69 33.71 14.80
C ALA A 327 -38.56 34.55 15.42
N PHE A 328 -37.93 35.44 14.64
CA PHE A 328 -36.89 36.37 15.10
C PHE A 328 -37.43 37.78 15.42
N GLY A 329 -38.75 37.93 15.54
CA GLY A 329 -39.41 39.16 15.97
C GLY A 329 -39.33 39.39 17.48
#